data_AF-A0AAU2EN35-F1
#
_entry.id   AF-A0AAU2EN35-F1
#
_cell.length_a   1.000
_cell.length_b   1.000
_cell.length_c   1.000
_cell.angle_alpha   90.00
_cell.angle_beta   90.00
_cell.angle_gamma   90.00
#
_symmetry.space_group_name_H-M   'P 1'
#
loop_
_entity.id
_entity.type
_entity.pdbx_description
1 polymer ?
#
loop_
_entity_poly.entity_id
_entity_poly.type
_entity_poly.pdbx_seq_one_letter_code
_entity_poly.pdbx_strand_id
1 'polypeptide(L)'
;MSAPLVTADDRTEHDLERFRNALGEALQFWGHELLDDPGTEELAETARVSGRFMARQVGGRMSRASILLAGAAAHLDAVSELRNALPDVRRWHMSAALRAVTAARSLLAGPARA
;
A
#
# COMPACT_ATOMS: atom_id res chain seq x y z
N MET A 1 -20.11 26.11 22.74
CA MET A 1 -19.56 24.76 22.50
C MET A 1 -18.41 24.91 21.52
N SER A 2 -17.16 24.91 21.99
CA SER A 2 -15.99 24.99 21.13
C SER A 2 -15.64 23.59 20.64
N ALA A 3 -15.54 23.41 19.32
CA ALA A 3 -15.04 22.17 18.74
C ALA A 3 -13.57 21.95 19.17
N PRO A 4 -13.14 20.70 19.45
CA PRO A 4 -11.76 20.43 19.81
C PRO A 4 -10.82 20.79 18.65
N LEU A 5 -9.74 21.51 18.96
CA LEU A 5 -8.67 21.80 18.01
C LEU A 5 -7.92 20.49 17.71
N VAL A 6 -8.20 19.89 16.56
CA VAL A 6 -7.39 18.79 16.02
C VAL A 6 -6.03 19.37 15.63
N THR A 7 -4.95 18.83 16.21
CA THR A 7 -3.58 19.31 15.93
C THR A 7 -3.09 18.80 14.57
N ALA A 8 -2.01 19.39 14.04
CA ALA A 8 -1.42 18.93 12.78
C ALA A 8 -0.89 17.49 12.85
N ASP A 9 -0.48 17.06 14.04
CA ASP A 9 -0.01 15.70 14.31
C ASP A 9 -1.19 14.70 14.26
N ASP A 10 -2.31 15.04 14.91
CA ASP A 10 -3.54 14.22 14.89
C ASP A 10 -4.08 14.01 13.48
N ARG A 11 -4.02 15.04 12.61
CA ARG A 11 -4.43 14.91 11.20
C ARG A 11 -3.52 13.97 10.43
N THR A 12 -2.23 13.96 10.75
CA THR A 12 -1.27 13.13 10.03
C THR A 12 -1.41 11.66 10.40
N GLU A 13 -1.58 11.34 11.68
CA GLU A 13 -1.86 9.96 12.11
C GLU A 13 -3.22 9.47 11.58
N HIS A 14 -4.24 10.32 11.54
CA HIS A 14 -5.53 9.98 10.91
C HIS A 14 -5.39 9.69 9.40
N ASP A 15 -4.58 10.47 8.69
CA ASP A 15 -4.30 10.23 7.27
C ASP A 15 -3.51 8.92 7.07
N LEU A 16 -2.56 8.62 7.95
CA LEU A 16 -1.78 7.37 7.91
C LEU A 16 -2.68 6.14 8.14
N GLU A 17 -3.59 6.20 9.10
CA GLU A 17 -4.62 5.18 9.33
C GLU A 17 -5.50 5.00 8.10
N ARG A 18 -5.98 6.10 7.51
CA ARG A 18 -6.78 6.06 6.28
C ARG A 18 -6.03 5.39 5.12
N PHE A 19 -4.74 5.69 4.95
CA PHE A 19 -3.92 5.03 3.94
C PHE A 19 -3.74 3.54 4.22
N ARG A 20 -3.51 3.16 5.48
CA ARG A 20 -3.36 1.76 5.90
C ARG A 20 -4.61 0.94 5.57
N ASN A 21 -5.79 1.45 5.91
CA ASN A 21 -7.06 0.78 5.62
C ASN A 21 -7.28 0.63 4.11
N ALA A 22 -7.05 1.71 3.34
CA ALA A 22 -7.17 1.67 1.89
C ALA A 22 -6.16 0.71 1.22
N LEU A 23 -4.95 0.61 1.76
CA LEU A 23 -3.94 -0.37 1.33
C LEU A 23 -4.39 -1.79 1.62
N GLY A 24 -4.95 -2.04 2.81
CA GLY A 24 -5.50 -3.35 3.18
C GLY A 24 -6.59 -3.80 2.21
N GLU A 25 -7.60 -2.96 1.99
CA GLU A 25 -8.67 -3.22 1.02
C GLU A 25 -8.13 -3.46 -0.41
N ALA A 26 -7.13 -2.69 -0.83
CA ALA A 26 -6.55 -2.84 -2.16
C ALA A 26 -5.77 -4.16 -2.31
N LEU A 27 -5.11 -4.62 -1.24
CA LEU A 27 -4.33 -5.86 -1.24
C LEU A 27 -5.19 -7.12 -1.12
N GLN A 28 -6.40 -7.04 -0.55
CA GLN A 28 -7.36 -8.15 -0.54
C GLN A 28 -7.71 -8.66 -1.94
N PHE A 29 -7.57 -7.84 -2.99
CA PHE A 29 -7.74 -8.26 -4.39
C PHE A 29 -6.87 -9.46 -4.76
N TRP A 30 -5.72 -9.63 -4.11
CA TRP A 30 -4.76 -10.71 -4.39
C TRP A 30 -5.05 -11.99 -3.59
N GLY A 31 -6.18 -12.06 -2.88
CA GLY A 31 -6.64 -13.25 -2.16
C GLY A 31 -5.93 -13.48 -0.82
N HIS A 32 -5.23 -12.47 -0.30
CA HIS A 32 -4.63 -12.54 1.02
C HIS A 32 -5.64 -12.10 2.09
N GLU A 33 -5.88 -12.97 3.08
CA GLU A 33 -6.51 -12.59 4.33
C GLU A 33 -5.53 -11.69 5.10
N LEU A 34 -5.97 -10.47 5.39
CA LEU A 34 -5.26 -9.52 6.25
C LEU A 34 -5.96 -9.49 7.60
N LEU A 35 -5.21 -9.16 8.65
CA LEU A 35 -5.80 -8.82 9.94
C LEU A 35 -6.77 -7.63 9.84
N ASP A 36 -7.67 -7.48 10.81
CA ASP A 36 -8.68 -6.40 10.84
C ASP A 36 -8.05 -4.99 10.90
N ASP A 37 -6.83 -4.84 11.44
CA ASP A 37 -6.00 -3.62 11.40
C ASP A 37 -4.54 -3.98 11.08
N PRO A 38 -4.20 -4.19 9.79
CA PRO A 38 -2.92 -4.76 9.40
C PRO A 38 -1.80 -3.72 9.53
N GLY A 39 -0.74 -4.07 10.23
CA GLY A 39 0.45 -3.22 10.35
C GLY A 39 1.15 -2.97 9.00
N THR A 40 1.99 -1.93 8.92
CA THR A 40 2.74 -1.61 7.69
C THR A 40 3.66 -2.75 7.24
N GLU A 41 4.22 -3.52 8.18
CA GLU A 41 5.04 -4.70 7.90
C GLU A 41 4.24 -5.85 7.25
N GLU A 42 3.02 -6.09 7.73
CA GLU A 42 2.11 -7.10 7.15
C GLU A 42 1.68 -6.69 5.74
N LEU A 43 1.30 -5.42 5.55
CA LEU A 43 0.98 -4.88 4.23
C LEU A 43 2.17 -5.00 3.28
N ALA A 44 3.38 -4.73 3.76
CA ALA A 44 4.61 -4.83 2.96
C ALA A 44 4.84 -6.28 2.52
N GLU A 45 4.69 -7.25 3.42
CA GLU A 45 4.87 -8.66 3.08
C GLU A 45 3.80 -9.16 2.13
N THR A 46 2.53 -8.80 2.34
CA THR A 46 1.45 -9.14 1.41
C THR A 46 1.72 -8.60 0.01
N ALA A 47 2.16 -7.34 -0.11
CA ALA A 47 2.57 -6.76 -1.40
C ALA A 47 3.76 -7.53 -2.01
N ARG A 48 4.74 -7.91 -1.20
CA ARG A 48 5.92 -8.70 -1.62
C ARG A 48 5.52 -10.08 -2.14
N VAL A 49 4.69 -10.81 -1.41
CA VAL A 49 4.20 -12.15 -1.81
C VAL A 49 3.41 -12.06 -3.10
N SER A 50 2.47 -11.11 -3.19
CA SER A 50 1.67 -10.87 -4.38
C SER A 50 2.55 -10.53 -5.59
N GLY A 51 3.55 -9.67 -5.39
CA GLY A 51 4.53 -9.31 -6.43
C GLY A 51 5.34 -10.51 -6.91
N ARG A 52 5.86 -11.33 -6.00
CA ARG A 52 6.59 -12.58 -6.35
C ARG A 52 5.69 -13.57 -7.08
N PHE A 53 4.43 -13.68 -6.70
CA PHE A 53 3.47 -14.54 -7.39
C PHE A 53 3.22 -14.06 -8.82
N MET A 54 3.01 -12.75 -9.02
CA MET A 54 2.82 -12.14 -10.34
C MET A 54 4.07 -12.27 -11.23
N ALA A 55 5.27 -12.16 -10.66
CA ALA A 55 6.52 -12.31 -11.41
C ALA A 55 6.70 -13.71 -12.02
N ARG A 56 6.03 -14.73 -11.46
CA ARG A 56 6.04 -16.11 -11.97
C ARG A 56 5.02 -16.36 -13.08
N GLN A 57 4.07 -15.43 -13.29
CA GLN A 57 3.06 -15.55 -14.33
C GLN A 57 3.58 -15.06 -15.68
N VAL A 58 3.07 -15.63 -16.77
CA VAL A 58 3.45 -15.23 -18.13
C VAL A 58 2.63 -14.02 -18.57
N GLY A 59 3.31 -12.96 -19.04
CA GLY A 59 2.68 -11.81 -19.69
C GLY A 59 3.21 -10.47 -19.20
N GLY A 60 3.36 -9.51 -20.13
CA GLY A 60 3.93 -8.19 -19.81
C GLY A 60 3.13 -7.39 -18.78
N ARG A 61 1.82 -7.64 -18.63
CA ARG A 61 0.99 -7.00 -17.59
C ARG A 61 1.30 -7.56 -16.20
N MET A 62 1.56 -8.86 -16.09
CA MET A 62 1.92 -9.51 -14.83
C MET A 62 3.29 -9.05 -14.34
N SER A 63 4.27 -8.97 -15.25
CA SER A 63 5.61 -8.42 -14.93
C SER A 63 5.57 -6.95 -14.50
N ARG A 64 4.73 -6.12 -15.13
CA ARG A 64 4.56 -4.72 -14.68
C ARG A 64 3.87 -4.64 -13.32
N ALA A 65 2.84 -5.44 -13.08
CA ALA A 65 2.18 -5.51 -11.79
C ALA A 65 3.15 -5.97 -10.68
N SER A 66 4.03 -6.94 -10.94
CA SER A 66 5.02 -7.39 -9.96
C SER A 66 6.01 -6.30 -9.57
N ILE A 67 6.46 -5.48 -10.53
CA ILE A 67 7.36 -4.35 -10.25
C ILE A 67 6.67 -3.30 -9.36
N LEU A 68 5.41 -2.98 -9.66
CA LEU A 68 4.64 -2.03 -8.86
C LEU A 68 4.41 -2.54 -7.43
N LEU A 69 4.07 -3.81 -7.27
CA LEU A 69 3.90 -4.43 -5.95
C LEU A 69 5.21 -4.48 -5.15
N ALA A 70 6.35 -4.74 -5.80
CA ALA A 70 7.66 -4.65 -5.17
C ALA A 70 7.98 -3.21 -4.71
N GLY A 71 7.65 -2.21 -5.52
CA GLY A 71 7.79 -0.80 -5.15
C GLY A 71 6.88 -0.40 -3.98
N ALA A 72 5.65 -0.92 -3.94
CA ALA A 72 4.74 -0.71 -2.82
C ALA A 72 5.34 -1.27 -1.51
N ALA A 73 5.88 -2.50 -1.54
CA ALA A 73 6.53 -3.10 -0.38
C ALA A 73 7.72 -2.25 0.11
N ALA A 74 8.57 -1.76 -0.80
CA ALA A 74 9.71 -0.91 -0.44
C ALA A 74 9.29 0.41 0.22
N HIS A 75 8.19 1.01 -0.24
CA HIS A 75 7.64 2.21 0.42
C HIS A 75 7.09 1.90 1.80
N LEU A 76 6.43 0.75 1.99
CA LEU A 76 5.90 0.34 3.30
C LEU A 76 7.02 0.01 4.30
N ASP A 77 8.13 -0.57 3.84
CA ASP A 77 9.32 -0.78 4.66
C ASP A 77 9.90 0.55 5.14
N ALA A 78 10.01 1.55 4.26
CA ALA A 78 10.45 2.88 4.63
C ALA A 78 9.54 3.52 5.70
N VAL A 79 8.22 3.29 5.66
CA VAL A 79 7.31 3.77 6.72
C VAL A 79 7.62 3.12 8.06
N SER A 80 7.90 1.82 8.08
CA SER A 80 8.26 1.07 9.30
C SER A 80 9.59 1.54 9.89
N GLU A 81 10.57 1.88 9.05
CA GLU A 81 11.86 2.44 9.47
C GLU A 81 11.75 3.88 10.01
N LEU A 82 10.83 4.67 9.45
CA LEU A 82 10.63 6.08 9.80
C LEU A 82 9.71 6.32 11.00
N ARG A 83 9.34 5.26 11.75
CA ARG A 83 8.28 5.24 12.78
C ARG A 83 8.31 6.41 13.78
N ASN A 84 9.49 6.99 14.04
CA ASN A 84 9.68 8.03 15.06
C ASN A 84 10.16 9.41 14.54
N ALA A 85 10.34 9.62 13.23
CA ALA A 85 11.12 10.77 12.76
C ALA A 85 10.38 11.80 11.90
N LEU A 86 9.50 11.38 10.97
CA LEU A 86 8.99 12.29 9.93
C LEU A 86 7.58 11.91 9.43
N PRO A 87 6.50 12.43 10.07
CA PRO A 87 5.11 12.12 9.71
C PRO A 87 4.75 12.41 8.25
N ASP A 88 5.19 13.54 7.70
CA ASP A 88 4.93 13.91 6.30
C ASP A 88 5.61 12.95 5.30
N VAL A 89 6.80 12.46 5.65
CA VAL A 89 7.54 11.50 4.81
C VAL A 89 6.87 10.13 4.86
N ARG A 90 6.44 9.69 6.04
CA ARG A 90 5.61 8.48 6.20
C ARG A 90 4.33 8.59 5.36
N ARG A 91 3.65 9.73 5.40
CA ARG A 91 2.45 10.00 4.60
C ARG A 91 2.74 9.92 3.10
N TRP A 92 3.84 10.49 2.64
CA TRP A 92 4.24 10.40 1.23
C TRP A 92 4.46 8.95 0.79
N HIS A 93 5.21 8.16 1.59
CA HIS A 93 5.44 6.74 1.31
C HIS A 93 4.14 5.93 1.30
N MET A 94 3.24 6.14 2.27
CA MET A 94 1.93 5.48 2.32
C MET A 94 1.09 5.80 1.08
N SER A 95 1.07 7.07 0.65
CA SER A 95 0.38 7.46 -0.58
C SER A 95 1.02 6.84 -1.82
N ALA A 96 2.35 6.74 -1.88
CA ALA A 96 3.06 6.14 -3.01
C ALA A 96 2.79 4.63 -3.09
N ALA A 97 2.81 3.92 -1.95
CA ALA A 97 2.43 2.52 -1.86
C ALA A 97 1.01 2.29 -2.35
N LEU A 98 0.04 3.08 -1.89
CA LEU A 98 -1.36 2.94 -2.31
C LEU A 98 -1.51 3.11 -3.82
N ARG A 99 -0.89 4.16 -4.40
CA ARG A 99 -0.90 4.39 -5.85
C ARG A 99 -0.33 3.20 -6.62
N ALA A 100 0.78 2.62 -6.15
CA ALA A 100 1.42 1.47 -6.79
C ALA A 100 0.51 0.22 -6.75
N VAL A 101 -0.12 -0.08 -5.60
CA VAL A 101 -1.05 -1.21 -5.47
C VAL A 101 -2.29 -1.01 -6.36
N THR A 102 -2.90 0.17 -6.36
CA THR A 102 -4.06 0.47 -7.21
C THR A 102 -3.72 0.40 -8.70
N ALA A 103 -2.53 0.87 -9.09
CA ALA A 103 -2.06 0.78 -10.47
C ALA A 103 -1.83 -0.68 -10.89
N ALA A 104 -1.21 -1.50 -10.02
CA ALA A 104 -1.02 -2.92 -10.26
C ALA A 104 -2.36 -3.65 -10.46
N ARG A 105 -3.34 -3.38 -9.60
CA ARG A 105 -4.71 -3.91 -9.73
C ARG A 105 -5.36 -3.48 -11.05
N SER A 106 -5.25 -2.21 -11.40
CA SER A 106 -5.85 -1.66 -12.63
C SER A 106 -5.27 -2.28 -13.91
N LEU A 107 -3.96 -2.57 -13.92
CA LEU A 107 -3.31 -3.26 -15.05
C LEU A 107 -3.91 -4.64 -15.32
N LEU A 108 -4.32 -5.34 -14.27
CA LEU A 108 -4.87 -6.70 -14.37
C LEU A 108 -6.38 -6.73 -14.55
N ALA A 109 -7.11 -5.79 -13.94
CA ALA A 109 -8.56 -5.67 -14.08
C ALA A 109 -9.00 -5.11 -15.45
N GLY A 110 -8.11 -4.40 -16.15
CA GLY A 110 -8.36 -3.91 -17.50
C GLY A 110 -8.46 -5.04 -18.54
N PRO A 111 -9.19 -4.83 -19.65
CA PRO A 111 -9.31 -5.83 -20.71
C PRO A 111 -7.93 -6.22 -21.24
N ALA A 112 -7.70 -7.51 -21.43
CA ALA A 112 -6.53 -8.01 -22.13
C ALA A 112 -6.57 -7.48 -23.56
N ARG A 113 -5.86 -6.38 -23.84
CA ARG A 113 -5.58 -6.04 -25.23
C ARG A 113 -4.60 -7.10 -25.75
N ALA A 114 -5.14 -7.97 -26.60
CA ALA A 114 -4.44 -9.01 -27.33
C ALA A 114 -3.35 -8.42 -28.24
#